data_AF-A0A3M1LDX3-F1
#
_entry.id   AF-A0A3M1LDX3-F1
#
_cell.length_a   1.000
_cell.length_b   1.000
_cell.length_c   1.000
_cell.angle_alpha   90.00
_cell.angle_beta   90.00
_cell.angle_gamma   90.00
#
_symmetry.space_group_name_H-M   'P 1'
#
loop_
_entity.id
_entity.type
_entity.pdbx_description
1 polymer ?
#
loop_
_entity_poly.entity_id
_entity_poly.type
_entity_poly.pdbx_seq_one_letter_code
_entity_poly.pdbx_strand_id
1 'polypeptide(L)' 'MDSCYYCGVETDIPFTCNYCKDNFCSEHRLPEMHRCVKLHTIRAKRFGEKNVIRGKGRKGLFSRIFRR' A
#
# COMPACT_ATOMS: atom_id res chain seq x y z
N MET A 1 -13.09 13.13 20.58
CA MET A 1 -13.33 11.97 19.72
C MET A 1 -13.25 12.41 18.28
N ASP A 2 -12.41 11.74 17.50
CA ASP A 2 -12.40 11.88 16.05
C ASP A 2 -13.20 10.73 15.44
N SER A 3 -14.05 11.04 14.47
CA SER A 3 -14.83 10.04 13.74
C SER A 3 -14.07 9.54 12.51
N CYS A 4 -14.06 8.23 12.29
CA CYS A 4 -13.51 7.64 11.07
C CYS A 4 -14.28 8.13 9.84
N TYR A 5 -13.60 8.76 8.87
CA TYR A 5 -14.24 9.29 7.66
C TYR A 5 -14.87 8.21 6.77
N TYR A 6 -14.45 6.94 6.92
CA TYR A 6 -14.95 5.83 6.12
C TYR A 6 -16.16 5.12 6.74
N CYS A 7 -16.12 4.80 8.04
CA CYS A 7 -17.17 4.03 8.71
C CYS A 7 -17.97 4.81 9.76
N GLY A 8 -17.58 6.05 10.07
CA GLY A 8 -18.25 6.90 11.05
C GLY A 8 -18.02 6.52 12.52
N VAL A 9 -17.28 5.45 12.79
CA VAL A 9 -16.99 5.00 14.16
C VAL A 9 -16.12 6.03 14.87
N GLU A 10 -16.50 6.40 16.09
CA GLU A 10 -15.69 7.25 16.96
C GLU A 10 -14.47 6.50 17.46
N THR A 11 -13.32 7.17 17.46
CA THR A 11 -12.05 6.57 17.83
C THR A 11 -11.35 7.48 18.84
N ASP A 12 -10.78 6.88 19.87
CA ASP A 12 -9.93 7.60 20.82
C ASP A 12 -8.54 7.90 20.22
N ILE A 13 -8.11 7.09 19.26
CA ILE A 13 -6.80 7.19 18.60
C ILE A 13 -7.02 7.26 17.07
N PRO A 14 -7.11 8.47 16.49
CA PRO A 14 -7.25 8.62 15.05
C PRO A 14 -5.94 8.33 14.32
N PHE A 15 -6.03 7.63 13.19
CA PHE A 15 -4.93 7.44 12.26
C PHE A 15 -5.10 8.35 11.05
N THR A 16 -4.17 9.29 10.85
CA THR A 16 -4.19 10.17 9.68
C THR A 16 -3.50 9.50 8.49
N CYS A 17 -4.20 9.39 7.36
CA CYS A 17 -3.60 8.83 6.14
C CYS A 17 -2.59 9.79 5.52
N ASN A 18 -1.37 9.33 5.24
CA ASN A 18 -0.32 10.16 4.62
C ASN A 18 -0.67 10.69 3.23
N TYR A 19 -1.65 10.08 2.55
CA TYR A 19 -2.02 10.41 1.19
C TYR A 19 -3.22 11.36 1.13
N CYS A 20 -4.37 10.94 1.65
CA CYS A 20 -5.60 11.76 1.63
C CYS A 20 -5.70 12.76 2.79
N LYS A 21 -4.92 12.59 3.87
CA LYS A 21 -4.90 13.45 5.07
C LYS A 21 -6.16 13.41 5.94
N ASP A 22 -7.05 12.44 5.70
CA ASP A 22 -8.21 12.19 6.54
C ASP A 22 -7.90 11.25 7.72
N ASN A 23 -8.76 11.28 8.74
CA ASN A 23 -8.66 10.48 9.96
C ASN A 23 -9.49 9.18 9.87
N PHE A 24 -8.89 8.07 10.32
CA PHE A 24 -9.49 6.73 10.26
C PHE A 24 -9.29 5.95 11.57
N CYS A 25 -10.12 4.94 11.79
CA CYS A 25 -9.96 3.98 12.89
C CYS A 25 -8.87 2.93 12.61
N SER A 26 -8.54 2.11 13.61
CA SER A 26 -7.52 1.03 13.52
C SER A 26 -7.72 0.09 12.32
N GLU A 27 -8.98 -0.22 12.00
CA GLU A 27 -9.39 -1.10 10.91
C GLU A 27 -9.22 -0.44 9.53
N HIS A 28 -9.44 0.88 9.46
CA HIS A 28 -9.43 1.63 8.21
C HIS A 28 -8.14 2.46 8.02
N ARG A 29 -7.13 2.29 8.88
CA ARG A 29 -5.86 3.04 8.80
C ARG A 29 -5.08 2.80 7.50
N LEU A 30 -5.24 1.62 6.88
CA LEU A 30 -4.54 1.25 5.65
C LEU A 30 -5.26 1.85 4.43
N PRO A 31 -4.52 2.39 3.44
CA PRO A 31 -5.09 2.97 2.22
C PRO A 31 -6.02 2.02 1.43
N GLU A 32 -5.77 0.71 1.53
CA GLU A 32 -6.57 -0.33 0.86
C GLU A 32 -7.93 -0.53 1.55
N MET A 33 -8.00 -0.29 2.87
CA MET A 33 -9.18 -0.53 3.69
C MET A 33 -10.20 0.61 3.59
N HIS A 34 -9.74 1.86 3.42
CA HIS A 34 -10.63 3.02 3.23
C HIS A 34 -10.75 3.48 1.77
N ARG A 35 -10.31 2.66 0.80
CA ARG A 35 -10.32 2.99 -0.65
C ARG A 35 -9.74 4.39 -0.93
N CYS A 36 -8.52 4.63 -0.47
CA CYS A 36 -7.88 5.95 -0.59
C CYS A 36 -7.84 6.45 -2.05
N VAL A 37 -8.41 7.63 -2.31
CA VAL A 37 -8.49 8.23 -3.66
C VAL A 37 -7.12 8.34 -4.32
N LYS A 38 -6.09 8.69 -3.55
CA LYS A 38 -4.72 8.86 -4.06
C LYS A 38 -3.98 7.53 -4.26
N LEU A 39 -4.51 6.41 -3.80
CA LEU A 39 -3.87 5.10 -3.95
C LEU A 39 -3.68 4.71 -5.43
N HIS A 40 -4.68 5.00 -6.26
CA HIS A 40 -4.61 4.73 -7.70
C HIS A 40 -3.49 5.55 -8.37
N THR A 41 -3.40 6.84 -8.05
CA THR A 41 -2.35 7.72 -8.57
C THR A 41 -0.95 7.27 -8.15
N ILE A 42 -0.78 6.80 -6.92
CA ILE A 42 0.51 6.30 -6.43
C ILE A 42 0.91 5.00 -7.14
N ARG A 43 -0.03 4.07 -7.31
CA ARG A 43 0.21 2.81 -8.03
C ARG A 43 0.57 3.07 -9.50
N ALA A 44 -0.13 3.99 -10.15
CA ALA A 44 0.15 4.39 -11.53
C ALA A 44 1.55 5.01 -11.67
N LYS A 45 1.94 5.94 -10.78
CA LYS A 45 3.28 6.53 -10.77
C LYS A 45 4.39 5.49 -10.59
N ARG A 46 4.21 4.55 -9.65
CA ARG A 46 5.18 3.47 -9.38
C ARG A 46 5.36 2.50 -10.53
N PHE A 47 4.37 2.30 -11.39
CA PHE A 47 4.48 1.39 -12.52
C PHE A 47 5.46 1.89 -13.60
N GLY A 48 5.70 3.20 -13.67
CA GLY A 48 6.71 3.83 -14.54
C GLY A 48 8.07 4.09 -13.87
N GLU A 49 8.19 3.89 -12.55
CA GLU A 49 9.45 4.10 -11.83
C GLU A 49 10.38 2.90 -12.06
N LYS A 50 11.46 3.14 -12.83
CA LYS A 50 12.48 2.15 -13.23
C LYS A 50 13.21 1.47 -12.04
N ASN A 51 12.95 1.90 -10.80
CA ASN A 51 13.62 1.44 -9.59
C ASN A 51 12.71 0.65 -8.62
N VAL A 52 11.49 0.27 -9.00
CA VAL A 52 10.69 -0.65 -8.18
C VAL A 52 11.23 -2.07 -8.36
N ILE A 53 12.11 -2.49 -7.45
CA ILE A 53 12.53 -3.88 -7.31
C ILE A 53 11.31 -4.68 -6.85
N ARG A 54 10.47 -5.12 -7.79
CA ARG A 54 9.41 -6.10 -7.52
C ARG A 54 10.13 -7.35 -7.02
N GLY A 55 10.07 -7.60 -5.70
CA GLY A 55 10.72 -8.71 -5.03
C GLY A 55 10.54 -9.99 -5.83
N LYS A 56 11.58 -10.36 -6.59
CA LYS A 56 11.57 -11.53 -7.45
C LYS A 56 11.83 -12.71 -6.52
N GLY A 57 10.79 -13.52 -6.30
CA GLY A 57 10.93 -14.79 -5.59
C GLY A 57 12.16 -15.55 -6.09
N ARG A 58 12.93 -16.07 -5.15
CA ARG A 58 14.16 -16.84 -5.34
C ARG A 58 13.94 -17.94 -6.39
N LYS A 59 14.32 -17.71 -7.65
CA LYS A 59 14.46 -18.80 -8.62
C LYS A 59 15.77 -19.51 -8.30
N GLY A 60 15.65 -20.66 -7.64
CA GLY A 60 16.77 -21.53 -7.34
C GLY A 60 17.57 -21.89 -8.59
N LEU A 61 18.89 -21.67 -8.51
CA LEU A 61 19.93 -22.67 -8.72
C LEU A 61 19.70 -23.78 -9.77
N PHE A 62 19.29 -23.43 -11.00
CA PHE A 62 19.40 -24.33 -12.17
C PHE A 62 20.40 -23.79 -13.21
N SER A 63 21.42 -23.03 -12.77
CA SER A 63 22.63 -22.85 -13.59
C SER A 63 23.44 -24.14 -13.54
N ARG A 64 23.62 -24.83 -14.67
CA ARG A 64 24.76 -25.68 -15.05
C ARG A 64 24.32 -26.93 -15.82
N ILE A 65 23.79 -26.80 -17.06
CA ILE A 65 23.65 -27.97 -17.96
C ILE A 65 24.07 -27.71 -19.43
N PHE A 66 24.16 -26.49 -19.97
CA PHE A 66 24.53 -26.33 -21.39
C PHE A 66 25.67 -25.36 -21.66
N ARG A 67 26.91 -25.86 -21.52
CA ARG A 67 28.05 -25.40 -22.31
C ARG A 67 28.94 -26.62 -22.55
N ARG A 68 28.68 -27.24 -23.70
CA ARG A 68 29.48 -28.31 -24.29
C ARG A 68 30.53 -27.68 -25.18
#